data_AF-A0A023UJ70-F1
#
_entry.id   AF-A0A023UJ70-F1
#
_cell.length_a   1.000
_cell.length_b   1.000
_cell.length_c   1.000
_cell.angle_alpha   90.00
_cell.angle_beta   90.00
_cell.angle_gamma   90.00
#
_symmetry.space_group_name_H-M   'P 1'
#
loop_
_entity.id
_entity.type
_entity.pdbx_description
1 polymer ?
#
loop_
_entity_poly.entity_id
_entity_poly.type
_entity_poly.pdbx_seq_one_letter_code
_entity_poly.pdbx_strand_id
1 'polypeptide(L)' 'VRTSHYPDDPRWYDLCDELGIYLVDETNLETHGLHGQLTNDPVWGGAFLERAQRMALRDKNHPSVIIW' A
#
# COMPACT_ATOMS: atom_id res chain seq x y z
N VAL A 1 10.71 0.67 -7.95
CA VAL A 1 10.32 -0.61 -7.31
C VAL A 1 8.85 -0.52 -6.93
N ARG A 2 8.14 -1.65 -6.83
CA ARG A 2 6.74 -1.74 -6.39
C ARG A 2 6.68 -2.67 -5.19
N THR A 3 5.99 -2.28 -4.12
CA THR A 3 5.81 -3.10 -2.91
C THR A 3 4.72 -4.16 -3.15
N SER A 4 4.96 -5.08 -4.07
CA SER A 4 4.01 -6.13 -4.42
C SER A 4 3.88 -7.16 -3.28
N HIS A 5 2.75 -7.29 -2.58
CA HIS A 5 1.44 -6.62 -2.74
C HIS A 5 0.94 -6.05 -1.40
N TYR A 6 1.81 -5.32 -0.70
CA TYR A 6 1.58 -4.77 0.63
C TYR A 6 2.65 -3.73 0.98
N PRO A 7 2.38 -2.84 1.96
CA PRO A 7 3.38 -1.90 2.44
C PRO A 7 4.54 -2.68 3.08
N ASP A 8 5.78 -2.30 2.78
CA ASP A 8 6.98 -2.99 3.21
C ASP A 8 7.40 -2.57 4.64
N ASP A 9 8.52 -3.13 5.11
CA ASP A 9 9.21 -2.68 6.32
C ASP A 9 9.58 -1.18 6.21
N PRO A 10 9.35 -0.35 7.25
CA PRO A 10 9.67 1.09 7.21
C PRO A 10 11.11 1.40 6.75
N ARG A 11 12.08 0.53 7.06
CA ARG A 11 13.47 0.70 6.64
C ARG A 11 13.63 0.70 5.11
N TRP A 12 12.74 0.03 4.38
CA TRP A 12 12.78 0.00 2.92
C TRP A 12 12.56 1.39 2.32
N TYR A 13 11.64 2.15 2.89
CA TYR A 13 11.31 3.51 2.46
C TYR A 13 12.46 4.47 2.76
N ASP A 14 13.06 4.37 3.96
CA ASP A 14 14.25 5.13 4.33
C ASP A 14 15.41 4.90 3.33
N LEU A 15 15.63 3.63 2.94
CA LEU A 15 16.66 3.28 1.97
C LEU A 15 16.33 3.78 0.56
N CYS A 16 15.05 3.73 0.15
CA CYS A 16 14.64 4.25 -1.15
C CYS A 16 14.80 5.76 -1.24
N ASP A 17 14.55 6.47 -0.13
CA ASP A 17 14.80 7.91 -0.01
C ASP A 17 16.30 8.23 -0.11
N GLU A 18 17.15 7.49 0.61
CA GLU A 18 18.61 7.71 0.63
C GLU A 18 19.28 7.37 -0.71
N LEU A 19 18.86 6.26 -1.33
CA LEU A 19 19.48 5.73 -2.55
C LEU A 19 18.88 6.29 -3.85
N GLY A 20 17.78 7.04 -3.77
CA GLY A 20 17.12 7.64 -4.93
C GLY A 20 16.39 6.62 -5.80
N ILE A 21 15.51 5.81 -5.20
CA ILE A 21 14.72 4.79 -5.90
C ILE A 21 13.26 5.20 -5.92
N TYR A 22 12.66 5.34 -7.11
CA TYR A 22 11.22 5.55 -7.21
C TYR A 22 10.44 4.33 -6.73
N LEU A 23 9.47 4.56 -5.86
CA LEU A 23 8.68 3.54 -5.17
C LEU A 23 7.18 3.70 -5.49
N VAL A 24 6.54 2.57 -5.81
CA VAL A 24 5.09 2.40 -5.82
C VAL A 24 4.72 1.70 -4.52
N ASP A 25 3.96 2.37 -3.66
CA ASP A 25 3.57 1.82 -2.36
C ASP A 25 2.15 1.28 -2.37
N GLU A 26 1.99 -0.04 -2.28
CA GLU A 26 0.76 -0.75 -2.54
C GLU A 26 0.05 -1.18 -1.25
N THR A 27 -1.25 -0.89 -1.17
CA THR A 27 -2.07 -1.32 -0.03
C THR A 27 -2.14 -2.84 0.04
N ASN A 28 -2.01 -3.40 1.26
CA ASN A 28 -2.18 -4.83 1.51
C ASN A 28 -3.65 -5.24 1.33
N LEU A 29 -4.07 -5.44 0.08
CA LEU A 29 -5.46 -5.74 -0.27
C LEU A 29 -5.52 -6.61 -1.53
N GLU A 30 -5.39 -7.92 -1.35
CA GLU A 30 -5.60 -8.89 -2.42
C GLU A 30 -6.67 -9.91 -2.00
N THR A 31 -7.73 -10.02 -2.80
CA THR A 31 -8.84 -10.96 -2.60
C THR A 31 -9.01 -11.90 -3.79
N HIS A 32 -7.90 -12.20 -4.47
CA HIS A 32 -7.86 -12.92 -5.76
C HIS A 32 -8.78 -14.14 -5.80
N GLY A 33 -8.64 -15.05 -4.82
CA GLY A 33 -9.39 -16.30 -4.78
C GLY A 33 -10.90 -16.15 -4.54
N LEU A 34 -11.37 -14.95 -4.22
CA LEU A 34 -12.78 -14.65 -3.96
C LEU A 34 -13.47 -13.97 -5.15
N HIS A 35 -12.74 -13.70 -6.24
CA HIS A 35 -13.30 -13.21 -7.50
C HIS A 35 -14.25 -12.01 -7.34
N GLY A 36 -13.88 -11.05 -6.50
CA GLY A 36 -14.65 -9.83 -6.27
C GLY A 36 -15.83 -9.97 -5.30
N GLN A 37 -16.04 -11.13 -4.67
CA GLN A 37 -17.11 -11.31 -3.68
C GLN A 37 -17.01 -10.28 -2.54
N LEU A 38 -15.81 -10.03 -2.01
CA LEU A 38 -15.63 -9.03 -0.95
C LEU A 38 -15.60 -7.60 -1.52
N THR A 39 -15.00 -7.39 -2.69
CA THR A 39 -14.88 -6.07 -3.33
C THR A 39 -16.25 -5.48 -3.71
N ASN A 40 -17.22 -6.33 -4.00
CA ASN A 40 -18.58 -5.96 -4.36
C ASN A 40 -19.56 -5.95 -3.17
N ASP A 41 -19.09 -6.23 -1.95
CA ASP A 41 -19.90 -6.20 -0.74
C ASP A 41 -19.56 -4.98 0.14
N PRO A 42 -20.46 -3.99 0.25
CA PRO A 42 -20.21 -2.76 1.01
C PRO A 42 -19.82 -2.95 2.47
N VAL A 43 -20.15 -4.09 3.10
CA VAL A 43 -19.78 -4.36 4.49
C VAL A 43 -18.25 -4.39 4.67
N TRP A 44 -17.50 -4.72 3.61
CA TRP A 44 -16.03 -4.77 3.64
C TRP A 44 -15.36 -3.44 3.33
N GLY A 45 -16.12 -2.44 2.86
CA GLY A 45 -15.57 -1.13 2.46
C GLY A 45 -14.77 -0.45 3.57
N GLY A 46 -15.22 -0.56 4.82
CA GLY A 46 -14.49 -0.01 5.97
C GLY A 46 -13.12 -0.66 6.17
N ALA A 47 -13.04 -1.99 6.07
CA ALA A 47 -11.78 -2.72 6.23
C ALA A 47 -10.78 -2.42 5.10
N PHE A 48 -11.25 -2.20 3.88
CA PHE A 48 -10.40 -1.83 2.74
C PHE A 48 -9.87 -0.42 2.88
N LEU A 49 -10.75 0.52 3.25
CA LEU A 49 -10.38 1.91 3.46
C LEU A 49 -9.36 2.04 4.59
N GLU A 50 -9.52 1.31 5.70
CA GLU A 50 -8.58 1.35 6.82
C GLU A 50 -7.16 0.96 6.38
N ARG A 51 -7.02 -0.09 5.55
CA ARG A 51 -5.73 -0.56 5.04
C ARG A 51 -5.04 0.52 4.19
N ALA A 52 -5.78 1.14 3.27
CA ALA A 52 -5.27 2.21 2.42
C ALA A 52 -4.90 3.47 3.24
N GLN A 53 -5.76 3.86 4.17
CA GLN A 53 -5.52 5.02 5.04
C GLN A 53 -4.29 4.84 5.93
N ARG A 54 -4.12 3.65 6.54
CA ARG A 54 -2.98 3.39 7.43
C ARG A 54 -1.65 3.42 6.68
N MET A 55 -1.58 2.87 5.47
CA MET A 55 -0.41 2.97 4.59
C MET A 55 -0.12 4.43 4.27
N ALA A 56 -1.10 5.14 3.67
CA ALA A 56 -0.90 6.53 3.27
C ALA A 56 -0.51 7.44 4.45
N LEU A 57 -1.11 7.27 5.63
CA LEU A 57 -0.77 8.05 6.82
C LEU A 57 0.65 7.78 7.34
N ARG A 58 1.13 6.53 7.23
CA ARG A 58 2.48 6.13 7.62
C ARG A 58 3.52 6.71 6.65
N ASP A 59 3.28 6.57 5.34
CA ASP A 59 4.36 6.67 4.35
C ASP A 59 4.35 7.96 3.51
N LYS A 60 3.31 8.79 3.60
CA LYS A 60 3.14 10.01 2.77
C LYS A 60 4.29 11.02 2.76
N ASN A 61 5.20 10.92 3.72
CA ASN A 61 6.33 11.82 3.86
C ASN A 61 7.63 11.25 3.24
N HIS A 62 7.61 10.03 2.71
CA HIS A 62 8.75 9.45 2.00
C HIS A 62 8.79 9.98 0.55
N PRO A 63 9.78 10.82 0.17
CA PRO A 63 9.87 11.36 -1.19
C PRO A 63 10.08 10.30 -2.28
N SER A 64 10.58 9.12 -1.92
CA SER A 64 10.68 7.99 -2.86
C SER A 64 9.32 7.47 -3.32
N VAL A 65 8.26 7.63 -2.52
CA VAL A 65 6.90 7.19 -2.88
C VAL A 65 6.29 8.18 -3.86
N ILE A 66 6.17 7.74 -5.12
CA ILE A 66 5.65 8.58 -6.22
C ILE A 66 4.27 8.14 -6.72
N ILE A 67 3.84 6.92 -6.36
CA ILE A 67 2.54 6.33 -6.72
C ILE A 67 2.06 5.50 -5.52
N TRP A 68 0.75 5.53 -5.29
CA TRP A 68 0.01 4.65 -4.37
C TRP A 68 -0.80 3.64 -5.18
#